data_AF-A0A6I4RPF2-F1
#
_entry.id   AF-A0A6I4RPF2-F1
#
_cell.length_a   1.000
_cell.length_b   1.000
_cell.length_c   1.000
_cell.angle_alpha   90.00
_cell.angle_beta   90.00
_cell.angle_gamma   90.00
#
_symmetry.space_group_name_H-M   'P 1'
#
loop_
_entity.id
_entity.type
_entity.pdbx_description
1 polymer ?
#
loop_
_entity_poly.entity_id
_entity_poly.type
_entity_poly.pdbx_seq_one_letter_code
_entity_poly.pdbx_strand_id
1 'polypeptide(L)'
;MLIKTIHLDNNFEATNPSDKDYLLSIDTVITDLDSEGVIGLFVEIDVIAKYVGLNVELVHNILNLEQEFINKVHYRKININGHCKQFLDIEYLNIFLLDLLNQATQKGYNVLKLQSLIVNLSFTIITEWNNQAYKLKKAIAVLDITIANTFDNSKDIFNLLSYFSNRVS
;
A
#
# COMPACT_ATOMS: atom_id res chain seq x y z
N MET A 1 -9.56 -4.90 9.89
CA MET A 1 -8.72 -4.81 8.67
C MET A 1 -9.52 -4.13 7.58
N LEU A 2 -8.99 -3.06 7.01
CA LEU A 2 -9.61 -2.33 5.89
C LEU A 2 -8.80 -2.55 4.62
N ILE A 3 -9.46 -2.82 3.49
CA ILE A 3 -8.83 -3.08 2.19
C ILE A 3 -9.24 -1.99 1.20
N LYS A 4 -8.28 -1.51 0.42
CA LYS A 4 -8.51 -0.57 -0.68
C LYS A 4 -7.59 -0.88 -1.86
N THR A 5 -8.15 -0.97 -3.06
CA THR A 5 -7.39 -0.97 -4.29
C THR A 5 -7.10 0.48 -4.73
N ILE A 6 -5.84 0.78 -5.00
CA ILE A 6 -5.38 2.06 -5.53
C ILE A 6 -4.99 1.87 -6.99
N HIS A 7 -5.56 2.70 -7.86
CA HIS A 7 -5.23 2.70 -9.28
C HIS A 7 -4.09 3.70 -9.52
N LEU A 8 -3.00 3.23 -10.11
CA LEU A 8 -1.94 4.07 -10.64
C LEU A 8 -2.20 4.27 -12.12
N ASP A 9 -2.33 5.52 -12.51
CA ASP A 9 -2.54 5.91 -13.88
C ASP A 9 -1.90 7.28 -14.15
N ASN A 10 -1.66 7.61 -15.42
CA ASN A 10 -0.92 8.83 -15.77
C ASN A 10 -1.72 10.13 -15.50
N ASN A 11 -3.03 10.06 -15.30
CA ASN A 11 -3.93 11.22 -15.24
C ASN A 11 -4.85 11.26 -14.00
N PHE A 12 -4.67 10.36 -13.03
CA PHE A 12 -5.50 10.15 -11.83
C PHE A 12 -7.01 9.94 -12.10
N GLU A 13 -7.38 9.54 -13.32
CA GLU A 13 -8.77 9.39 -13.76
C GLU A 13 -9.10 7.98 -14.27
N ALA A 14 -8.08 7.15 -14.53
CA ALA A 14 -8.30 5.83 -15.11
C ALA A 14 -8.74 4.84 -14.02
N THR A 15 -10.02 4.49 -14.05
CA THR A 15 -10.61 3.49 -13.12
C THR A 15 -10.78 2.13 -13.78
N ASN A 16 -10.57 2.03 -15.10
CA ASN A 16 -10.74 0.82 -15.87
C ASN A 16 -9.37 0.28 -16.34
N PRO A 17 -9.05 -1.02 -16.11
CA PRO A 17 -7.85 -1.65 -16.67
C PRO A 17 -7.71 -1.58 -18.20
N SER A 18 -8.80 -1.27 -18.92
CA SER A 18 -8.75 -1.04 -20.37
C SER A 18 -8.44 0.41 -20.78
N ASP A 19 -8.36 1.35 -19.83
CA ASP A 19 -8.00 2.74 -20.12
C ASP A 19 -6.55 2.83 -20.60
N LYS A 20 -6.31 3.63 -21.64
CA LYS A 20 -4.96 3.84 -22.21
C LYS A 20 -3.94 4.39 -21.21
N ASP A 21 -4.43 5.07 -20.17
CA ASP A 21 -3.61 5.73 -19.15
C ASP A 21 -3.41 4.86 -17.90
N TYR A 22 -4.10 3.71 -17.82
CA TYR A 22 -3.98 2.74 -16.74
C TYR A 22 -2.58 2.11 -16.71
N LEU A 23 -1.95 2.13 -15.54
CA LEU A 23 -0.65 1.50 -15.33
C LEU A 23 -0.79 0.20 -14.53
N LEU A 24 -1.27 0.30 -13.29
CA LEU A 24 -1.56 -0.87 -12.47
C LEU A 24 -2.56 -0.57 -11.34
N SER A 25 -3.10 -1.62 -10.73
CA SER A 25 -3.91 -1.52 -9.51
C SER A 25 -3.23 -2.27 -8.38
N ILE A 26 -3.11 -1.60 -7.23
CA ILE A 26 -2.39 -2.11 -6.07
C ILE A 26 -3.36 -2.23 -4.92
N ASP A 27 -3.50 -3.44 -4.37
CA ASP A 27 -4.21 -3.57 -3.11
C ASP A 27 -3.36 -3.03 -1.97
N THR A 28 -4.02 -2.30 -1.09
CA THR A 28 -3.45 -1.79 0.15
C THR A 28 -4.37 -2.16 1.30
N VAL A 29 -3.78 -2.40 2.47
CA VAL A 29 -4.53 -2.78 3.66
C VAL A 29 -4.10 -1.95 4.86
N ILE A 30 -5.07 -1.57 5.68
CA ILE A 30 -4.84 -0.98 7.00
C ILE A 30 -5.19 -2.05 8.03
N THR A 31 -4.22 -2.41 8.86
CA THR A 31 -4.37 -3.46 9.88
C THR A 31 -3.39 -3.26 11.02
N ASP A 32 -3.59 -3.98 12.12
CA ASP A 32 -2.71 -3.93 13.27
C ASP A 32 -1.30 -4.45 12.91
N LEU A 33 -0.31 -3.63 13.27
CA LEU A 33 1.12 -3.86 13.13
C LEU A 33 1.60 -4.86 14.19
N ASP A 34 1.17 -4.67 15.45
CA ASP A 34 1.60 -5.45 16.60
C ASP A 34 0.46 -5.77 17.57
N SER A 35 0.78 -6.50 18.64
CA SER A 35 -0.17 -6.87 19.70
C SER A 35 -0.63 -5.69 20.56
N GLU A 36 0.01 -4.53 20.45
CA GLU A 36 -0.37 -3.32 21.17
C GLU A 36 -1.44 -2.51 20.40
N GLY A 37 -1.82 -2.97 19.20
CA GLY A 37 -2.85 -2.33 18.38
C GLY A 37 -2.35 -1.11 17.62
N VAL A 38 -1.03 -0.97 17.43
CA VAL A 38 -0.49 0.02 16.51
C VAL A 38 -0.99 -0.29 15.10
N ILE A 39 -1.44 0.70 14.35
CA ILE A 39 -1.98 0.49 13.00
C ILE A 39 -0.89 0.76 11.94
N GLY A 40 -0.75 -0.17 11.00
CA GLY A 40 0.13 -0.04 9.83
C GLY A 40 -0.65 -0.02 8.51
N LEU A 41 -0.07 0.64 7.50
CA LEU A 41 -0.55 0.62 6.12
C LEU A 41 0.39 -0.29 5.31
N PHE A 42 -0.15 -1.35 4.73
CA PHE A 42 0.61 -2.31 3.95
C PHE A 42 0.20 -2.30 2.48
N VAL A 43 1.16 -2.62 1.61
CA VAL A 43 1.06 -2.49 0.15
C VAL A 43 1.37 -3.84 -0.51
N GLU A 44 0.53 -4.25 -1.47
CA GLU A 44 0.72 -5.48 -2.25
C GLU A 44 1.99 -5.40 -3.10
N ILE A 45 2.93 -6.33 -2.90
CA ILE A 45 4.20 -6.35 -3.64
C ILE A 45 4.16 -7.26 -4.88
N ASP A 46 3.26 -8.24 -4.92
CA ASP A 46 3.16 -9.20 -6.02
C ASP A 46 2.78 -8.52 -7.34
N VAL A 47 1.92 -7.51 -7.26
CA VAL A 47 1.49 -6.75 -8.44
C VAL A 47 2.57 -5.78 -8.92
N ILE A 48 3.41 -5.27 -8.00
CA ILE A 48 4.58 -4.46 -8.36
C ILE A 48 5.53 -5.32 -9.21
N ALA A 49 5.83 -6.54 -8.77
CA ALA A 49 6.66 -7.50 -9.50
C ALA A 49 6.19 -7.71 -10.94
N LYS A 50 4.89 -7.99 -11.10
CA LYS A 50 4.24 -8.20 -12.40
C LYS A 50 4.33 -6.96 -13.28
N TYR A 51 4.06 -5.79 -12.73
CA TYR A 51 4.08 -4.52 -13.48
C TYR A 51 5.47 -4.20 -14.03
N VAL A 52 6.51 -4.36 -13.22
CA VAL A 52 7.90 -4.10 -13.64
C VAL A 52 8.49 -5.22 -14.50
N GLY A 53 7.75 -6.32 -14.71
CA GLY A 53 8.18 -7.45 -15.54
C GLY A 53 9.25 -8.32 -14.87
N LEU A 54 9.29 -8.35 -13.53
CA LEU A 54 10.20 -9.20 -12.77
C LEU A 54 9.52 -10.52 -12.38
N ASN A 55 10.32 -11.58 -12.24
CA ASN A 55 9.84 -12.84 -11.69
C ASN A 55 9.40 -12.61 -10.23
N VAL A 56 8.18 -13.01 -9.92
CA VAL A 56 7.60 -12.94 -8.55
C VAL A 56 8.49 -13.67 -7.53
N GLU A 57 9.15 -14.75 -7.93
CA GLU A 57 10.08 -15.49 -7.07
C GLU A 57 11.32 -14.66 -6.67
N LEU A 58 11.85 -13.82 -7.57
CA LEU A 58 12.95 -12.90 -7.25
C LEU A 58 12.52 -11.91 -6.18
N VAL A 59 11.32 -11.36 -6.32
CA VAL A 59 10.72 -10.40 -5.38
C VAL A 59 10.50 -11.03 -4.02
N HIS A 60 10.01 -12.27 -3.97
CA HIS A 60 9.84 -13.01 -2.71
C HIS A 60 11.16 -13.34 -2.03
N ASN A 61 12.21 -13.66 -2.79
CA ASN A 61 13.53 -13.92 -2.21
C ASN A 61 14.11 -12.67 -1.55
N ILE A 62 13.99 -11.52 -2.19
CA ILE A 62 14.42 -10.23 -1.61
C ILE A 62 13.61 -9.93 -0.35
N LEU A 63 12.29 -10.08 -0.43
CA LEU A 63 11.42 -9.89 0.72
C LEU A 63 11.76 -10.86 1.88
N ASN A 64 12.10 -12.12 1.59
CA ASN A 64 12.46 -13.09 2.62
C ASN A 64 13.78 -12.72 3.29
N LEU A 65 14.78 -12.27 2.52
CA LEU A 65 16.03 -11.73 3.07
C LEU A 65 15.73 -10.51 3.94
N GLU A 66 14.90 -9.59 3.45
CA GLU A 66 14.49 -8.43 4.21
C GLU A 66 13.71 -8.78 5.47
N GLN A 67 12.86 -9.81 5.49
CA GLN A 67 12.17 -10.26 6.71
C GLN A 67 13.13 -10.75 7.81
N GLU A 68 14.36 -11.11 7.47
CA GLU A 68 15.40 -11.41 8.47
C GLU A 68 15.95 -10.13 9.11
N PHE A 69 15.88 -9.00 8.41
CA PHE A 69 16.37 -7.68 8.86
C PHE A 69 15.25 -6.78 9.40
N ILE A 70 14.08 -6.84 8.79
CA ILE A 70 12.85 -6.13 9.09
C ILE A 70 12.03 -7.06 9.98
N ASN A 71 11.68 -6.61 11.17
CA ASN A 71 10.85 -7.38 12.09
C ASN A 71 9.59 -7.92 11.36
N LYS A 72 9.26 -9.20 11.54
CA LYS A 72 8.14 -9.91 10.87
C LYS A 72 6.80 -9.17 10.97
N VAL A 73 6.66 -8.28 11.96
CA VAL A 73 5.50 -7.40 12.12
C VAL A 73 5.24 -6.47 10.92
N HIS A 74 6.21 -6.15 10.08
CA HIS A 74 6.02 -5.29 8.89
C HIS A 74 5.68 -6.05 7.60
N TYR A 75 5.47 -7.37 7.70
CA TYR A 75 5.09 -8.22 6.60
C TYR A 75 3.79 -8.96 6.87
N ARG A 76 2.95 -9.12 5.84
CA ARG A 76 1.72 -9.92 5.92
C ARG A 76 1.49 -10.75 4.65
N LYS A 77 1.01 -11.98 4.85
CA LYS A 77 0.32 -12.75 3.81
C LYS A 77 -1.17 -12.66 4.08
N ILE A 78 -1.94 -12.15 3.12
CA ILE A 78 -3.38 -11.94 3.26
C ILE A 78 -4.08 -12.59 2.07
N ASN A 79 -5.17 -13.29 2.36
CA ASN A 79 -5.99 -13.89 1.32
C ASN A 79 -7.10 -12.90 0.93
N ILE A 80 -7.07 -12.41 -0.30
CA ILE A 80 -8.06 -11.49 -0.86
C ILE A 80 -8.67 -12.16 -2.09
N ASN A 81 -10.00 -12.36 -2.08
CA ASN A 81 -10.74 -12.99 -3.17
C ASN A 81 -10.21 -14.38 -3.58
N GLY A 82 -9.74 -15.18 -2.63
CA GLY A 82 -9.19 -16.52 -2.87
C GLY A 82 -7.73 -16.52 -3.35
N HIS A 83 -7.10 -15.35 -3.47
CA HIS A 83 -5.68 -15.22 -3.83
C HIS A 83 -4.86 -14.82 -2.61
N CYS A 84 -3.84 -15.64 -2.29
CA CYS A 84 -2.84 -15.30 -1.30
C CYS A 84 -1.88 -14.25 -1.87
N LYS A 85 -1.86 -13.07 -1.25
CA LYS A 85 -1.07 -11.92 -1.67
C LYS A 85 -0.09 -11.53 -0.57
N GLN A 86 1.05 -11.00 -0.98
CA GLN A 86 2.10 -10.54 -0.09
C GLN A 86 2.07 -9.03 0.08
N PHE A 87 2.18 -8.59 1.34
CA PHE A 87 2.06 -7.20 1.73
C PHE A 87 3.25 -6.77 2.58
N LEU A 88 3.79 -5.59 2.28
CA LEU A 88 4.86 -4.94 3.03
C LEU A 88 4.37 -3.62 3.60
N ASP A 89 4.75 -3.32 4.83
CA ASP A 89 4.48 -2.02 5.45
C ASP A 89 5.08 -0.89 4.59
N ILE A 90 4.27 0.14 4.35
CA ILE A 90 4.62 1.27 3.49
C ILE A 90 5.88 2.00 3.97
N GLU A 91 6.18 1.96 5.27
CA GLU A 91 7.41 2.55 5.84
C GLU A 91 8.68 1.91 5.25
N TYR A 92 8.60 0.64 4.84
CA TYR A 92 9.72 -0.13 4.29
C TYR A 92 9.66 -0.24 2.76
N LEU A 93 8.58 0.22 2.13
CA LEU A 93 8.37 0.07 0.68
C LEU A 93 9.50 0.68 -0.16
N ASN A 94 9.96 1.88 0.18
CA ASN A 94 11.01 2.53 -0.61
C ASN A 94 12.35 1.79 -0.53
N ILE A 95 12.71 1.28 0.65
CA ILE A 95 13.94 0.49 0.84
C ILE A 95 13.85 -0.78 0.00
N PHE A 96 12.74 -1.50 0.13
CA PHE A 96 12.47 -2.70 -0.66
C PHE A 96 12.57 -2.47 -2.16
N LEU A 97 11.98 -1.39 -2.67
CA LEU A 97 12.04 -1.07 -4.11
C LEU A 97 13.46 -0.73 -4.57
N LEU A 98 14.28 -0.09 -3.72
CA LEU A 98 15.68 0.19 -4.02
C LEU A 98 16.52 -1.09 -4.07
N ASP A 99 16.30 -2.02 -3.15
CA ASP A 99 16.99 -3.32 -3.16
C ASP A 99 16.56 -4.17 -4.37
N LEU A 100 15.26 -4.15 -4.69
CA LEU A 100 14.74 -4.74 -5.92
C LEU A 100 15.39 -4.13 -7.17
N LEU A 101 15.60 -2.80 -7.19
CA LEU A 101 16.25 -2.11 -8.30
C LEU A 101 17.70 -2.54 -8.45
N ASN A 102 18.44 -2.62 -7.35
CA ASN A 102 19.84 -3.05 -7.35
C ASN A 102 19.97 -4.48 -7.89
N GLN A 103 19.15 -5.40 -7.40
CA GLN A 103 19.17 -6.80 -7.82
C GLN A 103 18.71 -6.97 -9.28
N ALA A 104 17.68 -6.24 -9.69
CA ALA A 104 17.20 -6.27 -11.07
C ALA A 104 18.27 -5.75 -12.05
N THR A 105 18.98 -4.67 -11.67
CA THR A 105 20.08 -4.10 -12.46
C THR A 105 21.22 -5.10 -12.61
N GLN A 106 21.66 -5.73 -11.52
CA GLN A 106 22.74 -6.72 -11.54
C GLN A 106 22.42 -7.93 -12.43
N LYS A 107 21.14 -8.30 -12.52
CA LYS A 107 20.66 -9.41 -13.36
C LYS A 107 20.31 -9.00 -14.80
N GLY A 108 20.49 -7.73 -15.17
CA GLY A 108 20.27 -7.23 -16.53
C GLY A 108 18.81 -7.04 -16.92
N TYR A 109 17.89 -6.90 -15.96
CA TYR A 109 16.49 -6.59 -16.25
C TYR A 109 16.31 -5.13 -16.69
N ASN A 110 15.25 -4.85 -17.44
CA ASN A 110 14.83 -3.46 -17.70
C ASN A 110 14.22 -2.86 -16.44
N VAL A 111 14.83 -1.77 -15.94
CA VAL A 111 14.47 -1.16 -14.65
C VAL A 111 13.70 0.16 -14.77
N LEU A 112 13.37 0.64 -15.97
CA LEU A 112 12.73 1.95 -16.17
C LEU A 112 11.40 2.08 -15.40
N LYS A 113 10.57 1.03 -15.45
CA LYS A 113 9.29 0.99 -14.71
C LYS A 113 9.48 1.02 -13.20
N LEU A 114 10.52 0.35 -12.71
CA LEU A 114 10.82 0.29 -11.27
C LEU A 114 11.37 1.62 -10.75
N GLN A 115 12.25 2.27 -11.52
CA GLN A 115 12.73 3.63 -11.22
C GLN A 115 11.57 4.62 -11.12
N SER A 116 10.61 4.55 -12.05
CA SER A 116 9.42 5.41 -12.02
C SER A 116 8.56 5.18 -10.76
N LEU A 117 8.39 3.92 -10.33
CA LEU A 117 7.65 3.61 -9.10
C LEU A 117 8.32 4.17 -7.84
N ILE A 118 9.65 4.03 -7.71
CA ILE A 118 10.39 4.49 -6.53
C ILE A 118 10.16 5.98 -6.25
N VAL A 119 10.02 6.80 -7.29
CA VAL A 119 9.87 8.25 -7.13
C VAL A 119 8.52 8.62 -6.50
N ASN A 120 7.44 7.94 -6.88
CA ASN A 120 6.08 8.43 -6.62
C ASN A 120 5.19 7.45 -5.85
N LEU A 121 5.48 6.16 -5.81
CA LEU A 121 4.53 5.14 -5.36
C LEU A 121 4.02 5.39 -3.94
N SER A 122 4.94 5.53 -2.98
CA SER A 122 4.60 5.75 -1.57
C SER A 122 3.80 7.04 -1.39
N PHE A 123 4.19 8.11 -2.09
CA PHE A 123 3.48 9.39 -2.06
C PHE A 123 2.06 9.28 -2.62
N THR A 124 1.88 8.61 -3.77
CA THR A 124 0.56 8.40 -4.38
C THR A 124 -0.34 7.59 -3.45
N ILE A 125 0.17 6.51 -2.85
CA ILE A 125 -0.61 5.68 -1.92
C ILE A 125 -1.06 6.49 -0.70
N ILE A 126 -0.14 7.23 -0.07
CA ILE A 126 -0.45 8.07 1.10
C ILE A 126 -1.48 9.14 0.75
N THR A 127 -1.33 9.78 -0.42
CA THR A 127 -2.24 10.84 -0.89
C THR A 127 -3.66 10.31 -1.09
N GLU A 128 -3.82 9.14 -1.70
CA GLU A 128 -5.12 8.50 -1.89
C GLU A 128 -5.83 8.18 -0.57
N TRP A 129 -5.09 7.65 0.40
CA TRP A 129 -5.64 7.40 1.73
C TRP A 129 -5.99 8.69 2.49
N ASN A 130 -5.15 9.73 2.38
CA ASN A 130 -5.44 11.04 2.95
C ASN A 130 -6.71 11.66 2.34
N ASN A 131 -6.87 11.56 1.02
CA ASN A 131 -8.07 12.03 0.32
C ASN A 131 -9.34 11.32 0.81
N GLN A 132 -9.26 10.01 1.03
CA GLN A 132 -10.38 9.23 1.56
C GLN A 132 -10.73 9.64 2.99
N ALA A 133 -9.73 9.80 3.85
CA ALA A 133 -9.95 10.26 5.21
C ALA A 133 -10.51 11.67 5.28
N TYR A 134 -10.04 12.58 4.42
CA TYR A 134 -10.58 13.94 4.32
C TYR A 134 -12.06 13.92 3.90
N LYS A 135 -12.43 13.12 2.89
CA LYS A 135 -13.84 12.93 2.49
C LYS A 135 -14.69 12.40 3.65
N LEU A 136 -14.16 11.46 4.42
CA LEU A 136 -14.83 10.92 5.60
C LEU A 136 -15.01 11.98 6.70
N LYS A 137 -13.96 12.73 7.06
CA LYS A 137 -14.01 13.85 8.01
C LYS A 137 -15.07 14.87 7.62
N LYS A 138 -15.15 15.22 6.32
CA LYS A 138 -16.16 16.14 5.81
C LYS A 138 -17.58 15.58 5.97
N ALA A 139 -17.80 14.30 5.66
CA ALA A 139 -19.10 13.66 5.83
C ALA A 139 -19.55 13.65 7.31
N ILE A 140 -18.64 13.34 8.23
CA ILE A 140 -18.88 13.38 9.69
C ILE A 140 -19.33 14.78 10.12
N ALA A 141 -18.62 15.82 9.69
CA ALA A 141 -18.95 17.21 10.02
C ALA A 141 -20.31 17.66 9.46
N VAL A 142 -20.65 17.23 8.25
CA VAL A 142 -21.96 17.52 7.63
C VAL A 142 -23.10 16.79 8.35
N LEU A 143 -22.86 15.57 8.82
CA LEU A 143 -23.84 14.73 9.50
C LEU A 143 -23.93 15.00 11.03
N ASP A 144 -23.19 15.98 11.54
CA ASP A 144 -23.09 16.34 12.96
C ASP A 144 -22.74 15.15 13.88
N ILE A 145 -21.93 14.23 13.37
CA ILE A 145 -21.48 13.06 14.13
C ILE A 145 -20.34 13.51 15.04
N THR A 146 -20.56 13.50 16.35
CA THR A 146 -19.51 13.78 17.33
C THR A 146 -18.59 12.57 17.50
N ILE A 147 -17.30 12.73 17.21
CA ILE A 147 -16.26 11.72 17.48
C ILE A 147 -15.40 12.24 18.64
N ALA A 148 -15.18 11.40 19.65
CA ALA A 148 -14.50 11.80 20.89
C ALA A 148 -13.02 12.19 20.73
N ASN A 149 -12.40 11.97 19.57
CA ASN A 149 -10.99 12.24 19.32
C ASN A 149 -10.80 13.14 18.09
N THR A 150 -9.97 14.17 18.22
CA THR A 150 -9.46 15.01 17.13
C THR A 150 -8.25 14.33 16.48
N PHE A 151 -8.19 14.34 15.14
CA PHE A 151 -7.17 13.65 14.35
C PHE A 151 -6.41 14.66 13.48
N ASP A 152 -5.10 14.87 13.70
CA ASP A 152 -4.35 15.98 13.08
C ASP A 152 -3.15 15.57 12.20
N ASN A 153 -2.71 14.30 12.21
CA ASN A 153 -1.59 13.82 11.38
C ASN A 153 -1.91 12.54 10.56
N SER A 154 -0.94 12.04 9.77
CA SER A 154 -1.12 10.84 8.92
C SER A 154 -1.39 9.56 9.71
N LYS A 155 -0.80 9.41 10.90
CA LYS A 155 -1.05 8.30 11.81
C LYS A 155 -2.48 8.36 12.34
N ASP A 156 -2.94 9.56 12.67
CA ASP A 156 -4.32 9.83 13.09
C ASP A 156 -5.31 9.54 11.96
N ILE A 157 -4.92 9.75 10.70
CA ILE A 157 -5.73 9.43 9.53
C ILE A 157 -5.97 7.92 9.38
N PHE A 158 -4.93 7.09 9.53
CA PHE A 158 -5.10 5.63 9.49
C PHE A 158 -5.91 5.12 10.68
N ASN A 159 -5.70 5.70 11.87
CA ASN A 159 -6.49 5.40 13.06
C ASN A 159 -7.98 5.74 12.85
N LEU A 160 -8.28 6.90 12.26
CA LEU A 160 -9.64 7.32 11.92
C LEU A 160 -10.29 6.31 10.96
N LEU A 161 -9.61 5.93 9.88
CA LEU A 161 -10.13 4.99 8.90
C LEU A 161 -10.37 3.59 9.51
N SER A 162 -9.43 3.12 10.33
CA SER A 162 -9.55 1.84 11.04
C SER A 162 -10.75 1.84 11.99
N TYR A 163 -10.94 2.90 12.77
CA TYR A 163 -12.07 3.05 13.70
C TYR A 163 -13.43 2.85 13.03
N PHE A 164 -13.63 3.46 11.86
CA PHE A 164 -14.87 3.29 11.10
C PHE A 164 -15.00 1.89 10.50
N SER A 165 -13.90 1.29 10.03
CA SER A 165 -13.96 -0.07 9.47
C SER A 165 -14.44 -1.12 10.47
N ASN A 166 -14.05 -1.00 11.74
CA ASN A 166 -14.42 -1.94 12.80
C ASN A 166 -15.88 -1.81 13.28
N ARG A 167 -16.60 -0.76 12.88
CA ARG A 167 -18.02 -0.56 13.23
C ARG A 167 -18.99 -1.16 12.21
N VAL A 168 -18.51 -1.53 11.02
CA VAL A 168 -19.33 -2.01 9.90
C VAL A 168 -19.18 -3.53 9.67
N SER A 169 -18.35 -4.20 10.47
CA SER A 169 -18.12 -5.66 10.42
C SER A 169 -19.09 -6.43 11.30
#